data_AF-A0A820N5F2-F1
#
_entry.id   AF-A0A820N5F2-F1
#
_cell.length_a   1.000
_cell.length_b   1.000
_cell.length_c   1.000
_cell.angle_alpha   90.00
_cell.angle_beta   90.00
_cell.angle_gamma   90.00
#
_symmetry.space_group_name_H-M   'P 1'
#
loop_
_entity.id
_entity.type
_entity.pdbx_description
1 polymer ?
#
loop_
_entity_poly.entity_id
_entity_poly.type
_entity_poly.pdbx_seq_one_letter_code
_entity_poly.pdbx_strand_id
1 'polypeptide(L)' 'MSRDLDSAFTQRERAAVDAWIASNKSFHSMRDHPMHGVPMLGGLWGFRPSLNRTISRVIHNKIHNRELIKRYGGRADQTF' A
#
# COMPACT_ATOMS: atom_id res chain seq x y z
N MET A 1 13.19 -12.84 -6.76
CA MET A 1 13.42 -11.56 -7.47
C MET A 1 12.94 -10.46 -6.53
N SER A 2 13.82 -9.57 -6.10
CA SER A 2 13.45 -8.34 -5.36
C SER A 2 12.97 -7.31 -6.36
N ARG A 3 11.88 -6.57 -6.07
CA ARG A 3 11.31 -5.53 -6.96
C ARG A 3 10.84 -4.35 -6.13
N ASP A 4 11.03 -3.16 -6.68
CA ASP A 4 10.55 -1.91 -6.09
C ASP A 4 9.29 -1.40 -6.81
N LEU A 5 8.63 -0.41 -6.22
CA LEU A 5 7.37 0.16 -6.71
C LEU A 5 7.49 0.82 -8.10
N ASP A 6 8.69 1.28 -8.46
CA ASP A 6 9.03 1.91 -9.73
C ASP A 6 9.52 0.91 -10.80
N SER A 7 9.49 -0.40 -10.50
CA SER A 7 9.81 -1.43 -11.48
C SER A 7 8.66 -1.65 -12.48
N ALA A 8 8.98 -1.99 -13.74
CA ALA A 8 7.97 -2.25 -14.76
C ALA A 8 6.98 -3.36 -14.36
N PHE A 9 5.70 -3.22 -14.64
CA PHE A 9 4.72 -4.26 -14.29
C PHE A 9 4.96 -5.55 -15.07
N THR A 10 4.73 -6.69 -14.41
CA THR A 10 4.69 -8.01 -15.04
C THR A 10 3.27 -8.57 -15.03
N GLN A 11 3.07 -9.70 -15.69
CA GLN A 11 1.78 -10.39 -15.67
C GLN A 11 1.36 -10.83 -14.26
N ARG A 12 2.32 -11.03 -13.34
CA ARG A 12 2.03 -11.42 -11.96
C ARG A 12 1.33 -10.31 -11.19
N GLU A 13 1.84 -9.07 -11.22
CA GLU A 13 1.20 -7.95 -10.54
C GLU A 13 -0.19 -7.69 -11.13
N ARG A 14 -0.32 -7.76 -12.46
CA ARG A 14 -1.62 -7.63 -13.14
C ARG A 14 -2.63 -8.68 -12.66
N ALA A 15 -2.27 -9.96 -12.71
CA ALA A 15 -3.16 -11.04 -12.29
C ALA A 15 -3.59 -10.92 -10.82
N ALA A 16 -2.69 -10.46 -9.93
CA ALA A 16 -3.00 -10.23 -8.53
C ALA A 16 -4.00 -9.08 -8.32
N VAL A 17 -3.85 -7.98 -9.07
CA VAL A 17 -4.78 -6.85 -9.05
C VAL A 17 -6.13 -7.22 -9.65
N ASP A 18 -6.16 -7.94 -10.77
CA ASP A 18 -7.39 -8.41 -11.40
C ASP A 18 -8.20 -9.31 -10.44
N ALA A 19 -7.53 -10.28 -9.81
CA ALA A 19 -8.15 -11.14 -8.80
C ALA A 19 -8.67 -10.34 -7.59
N TRP A 20 -7.92 -9.33 -7.14
CA TRP A 20 -8.36 -8.47 -6.05
C TRP A 20 -9.61 -7.65 -6.41
N ILE A 21 -9.63 -7.02 -7.59
CA ILE A 21 -10.76 -6.24 -8.07
C ILE A 21 -12.02 -7.14 -8.09
N ALA A 22 -11.91 -8.34 -8.66
CA ALA A 22 -13.00 -9.32 -8.74
C ALA A 22 -13.48 -9.82 -7.36
N SER A 23 -12.60 -9.88 -6.35
CA SER A 23 -12.94 -10.43 -5.02
C SER A 23 -13.86 -9.56 -4.14
N ASN A 24 -14.15 -8.31 -4.54
CA ASN A 24 -14.86 -7.32 -3.72
C ASN A 24 -14.29 -7.08 -2.30
N LYS A 25 -13.02 -7.41 -2.04
CA LYS A 25 -12.33 -7.11 -0.78
C LYS A 25 -11.84 -5.65 -0.72
N SER A 26 -11.99 -4.98 0.42
CA SER A 26 -11.51 -3.60 0.59
C SER A 26 -9.99 -3.46 0.62
N PHE A 27 -9.25 -4.54 0.86
CA PHE A 27 -7.79 -4.53 1.05
C PHE A 27 -7.12 -5.66 0.26
N HIS A 28 -5.89 -5.42 -0.19
CA HIS A 28 -5.01 -6.38 -0.85
C HIS A 28 -3.57 -6.18 -0.42
N SER A 29 -2.83 -7.28 -0.31
CA SER A 29 -1.38 -7.27 -0.21
C SER A 29 -0.80 -8.46 -0.96
N MET A 30 0.42 -8.29 -1.47
CA MET A 30 1.25 -9.34 -2.04
C MET A 30 2.49 -9.57 -1.18
N ARG A 31 3.04 -10.78 -1.30
CA ARG A 31 4.35 -11.17 -0.76
C ARG A 31 5.24 -11.48 -1.96
N ASP A 32 6.49 -11.04 -1.96
CA ASP A 32 7.41 -11.14 -3.11
C ASP A 32 8.60 -12.09 -2.84
N HIS A 33 9.22 -12.02 -1.65
CA HIS A 33 10.44 -12.74 -1.31
C HIS A 33 10.37 -13.39 0.09
N PRO A 34 10.81 -14.66 0.26
CA PRO A 34 10.77 -15.36 1.55
C PRO A 34 11.54 -14.66 2.67
N MET A 35 12.60 -13.91 2.35
CA MET A 35 13.36 -13.16 3.35
C MET A 35 12.66 -11.88 3.82
N HIS A 36 11.54 -11.48 3.19
CA HIS A 36 10.71 -10.41 3.71
C HIS A 36 9.81 -10.93 4.85
N GLY A 37 10.43 -11.09 6.01
CA GLY A 37 9.78 -11.52 7.26
C GLY A 37 8.83 -10.49 7.89
N VAL A 38 8.58 -9.35 7.22
CA VAL A 38 7.63 -8.33 7.69
C VAL A 38 6.19 -8.71 7.31
N PRO A 39 5.16 -8.35 8.09
CA PRO A 39 3.77 -8.71 7.79
C PRO A 39 3.21 -8.10 6.49
N MET A 40 3.71 -6.94 6.09
CA MET A 40 3.23 -6.19 4.92
C MET A 40 4.38 -5.43 4.28
N LEU A 41 4.41 -5.43 2.95
CA LEU A 41 5.41 -4.72 2.15
C LEU A 41 4.88 -3.35 1.75
N GLY A 42 5.72 -2.32 1.87
CA GLY A 42 5.30 -0.94 1.64
C GLY A 42 4.78 -0.65 0.23
N GLY A 43 5.35 -1.31 -0.80
CA GLY A 43 4.99 -1.10 -2.21
C GLY A 43 4.02 -2.13 -2.79
N LEU A 44 3.60 -3.15 -2.02
CA LEU A 44 2.84 -4.28 -2.56
C LEU A 44 1.51 -4.47 -1.82
N TRP A 45 0.81 -3.38 -1.56
CA TRP A 45 -0.53 -3.38 -1.00
C TRP A 45 -1.43 -2.34 -1.67
N GLY A 46 -2.74 -2.51 -1.52
CA GLY A 46 -3.74 -1.60 -2.05
C GLY A 46 -5.00 -1.59 -1.19
N PHE A 47 -5.73 -0.48 -1.22
CA PHE A 47 -6.98 -0.29 -0.48
C PHE A 47 -8.04 0.37 -1.36
N ARG A 48 -9.30 -0.05 -1.21
CA ARG A 48 -10.48 0.51 -1.87
C ARG A 48 -11.35 1.27 -0.86
N PRO A 49 -11.20 2.61 -0.76
CA PRO A 49 -11.93 3.43 0.20
C PRO A 49 -13.44 3.29 0.16
N SER A 50 -14.01 3.09 -1.03
CA SER A 50 -15.46 2.95 -1.24
C SER A 50 -16.04 1.72 -0.54
N LEU A 51 -15.26 0.66 -0.35
CA LEU A 51 -15.70 -0.58 0.28
C LEU A 51 -15.56 -0.58 1.80
N ASN A 52 -14.81 0.36 2.38
CA ASN A 52 -14.65 0.48 3.82
C ASN A 52 -14.36 1.93 4.25
N ARG A 53 -15.43 2.72 4.36
CA ARG A 53 -15.34 4.16 4.69
C ARG A 53 -14.76 4.42 6.09
N THR A 54 -15.02 3.53 7.04
CA THR A 54 -14.51 3.63 8.42
C THR A 54 -12.99 3.56 8.42
N ILE A 55 -12.41 2.52 7.82
CA ILE A 55 -10.95 2.38 7.72
C ILE A 55 -10.35 3.46 6.85
N SER A 56 -11.01 3.85 5.75
CA SER A 56 -10.57 4.98 4.91
C SER A 56 -10.39 6.25 5.74
N ARG A 57 -11.33 6.59 6.61
CA ARG A 57 -11.25 7.76 7.47
C ARG A 57 -10.13 7.66 8.51
N VAL A 58 -9.93 6.47 9.09
CA VAL A 58 -8.82 6.23 10.03
C VAL A 58 -7.47 6.41 9.35
N ILE A 59 -7.28 5.80 8.16
CA ILE A 59 -6.04 5.92 7.40
C ILE A 59 -5.81 7.37 7.01
N HIS A 60 -6.80 8.02 6.40
CA HIS A 60 -6.73 9.43 5.99
C HIS A 60 -6.30 10.35 7.15
N ASN A 61 -6.94 10.22 8.30
CA ASN A 61 -6.62 11.05 9.46
C ASN A 61 -5.21 10.79 10.00
N LYS A 62 -4.70 9.55 9.90
CA LYS A 62 -3.34 9.22 10.32
C LYS A 62 -2.29 9.74 9.32
N ILE A 63 -2.47 9.48 8.03
CA ILE A 63 -1.47 9.85 7.01
C ILE A 63 -1.34 11.37 6.83
N HIS A 64 -2.40 12.14 7.13
CA HIS A 64 -2.37 13.61 7.07
C HIS A 64 -2.14 14.27 8.43
N ASN A 65 -1.84 13.49 9.49
CA ASN A 65 -1.52 14.06 10.79
C ASN A 65 -0.12 14.68 10.78
N ARG A 66 -0.05 16.02 10.71
CA ARG A 66 1.22 16.76 10.68
C ARG A 66 2.11 16.51 11.89
N GLU A 67 1.55 16.29 13.08
CA GLU A 67 2.34 15.98 14.28
C GLU A 67 2.96 14.58 14.19
N LEU A 68 2.28 13.63 13.54
CA LEU A 68 2.84 12.31 13.25
C LEU A 68 3.95 12.40 12.19
N ILE A 69 3.71 13.14 11.10
CA ILE A 69 4.68 13.31 10.00
C ILE A 69 5.97 13.96 10.50
N LYS A 70 5.87 14.99 11.36
CA LYS A 70 7.05 15.65 11.97
C LYS A 70 8.00 14.68 12.68
N ARG A 71 7.50 13.57 13.23
CA ARG A 71 8.35 12.54 13.88
C ARG A 71 9.30 11.84 12.92
N TYR A 72 8.97 11.81 11.64
CA TYR A 72 9.83 11.28 10.57
C TYR A 72 10.79 12.35 10.02
N GLY A 73 10.90 13.50 10.70
CA GLY A 73 11.83 14.58 10.36
C GLY A 73 11.45 15.39 9.12
N GLY A 74 10.27 15.14 8.53
CA GLY A 74 9.80 15.80 7.30
C GLY A 74 10.72 15.61 6.08
N ARG A 75 11.77 14.79 6.21
CA ARG A 75 12.71 14.48 5.14
C ARG A 75 12.03 13.52 4.17
N ALA A 76 12.07 13.85 2.88
CA ALA A 76 11.42 13.11 1.79
C ALA A 76 9.88 13.11 1.79
N ASP A 77 9.24 14.04 2.53
CA ASP A 77 7.82 14.33 2.27
C ASP A 77 7.73 14.94 0.86
N GLN A 78 6.92 14.34 -0.03
CA GLN A 78 6.76 14.86 -1.37
C GLN A 78 6.06 16.22 -1.28
N THR A 79 6.81 17.30 -1.47
CA THR A 79 6.25 18.64 -1.66
C THR A 79 5.65 18.69 -3.05
N PHE A 80 4.37 18.34 -3.17
CA PHE A 80 3.59 18.65 -4.38
C PHE A 80 3.20 20.13 -4.36
#